data_AF-A0A2N2KS99-F1
#
_entry.id   AF-A0A2N2KS99-F1
#
_cell.length_a   1.000
_cell.length_b   1.000
_cell.length_c   1.000
_cell.angle_alpha   90.00
_cell.angle_beta   90.00
_cell.angle_gamma   90.00
#
_symmetry.space_group_name_H-M   'P 1'
#
loop_
_entity.id
_entity.type
_entity.pdbx_description
1 polymer ?
#
loop_
_entity_poly.entity_id
_entity_poly.type
_entity_poly.pdbx_seq_one_letter_code
_entity_poly.pdbx_strand_id
1 'polypeptide(L)'
;MGNIGYGYGSECHLLRWMGRHRNSFNKAVSLAMGVQGSGKIINWMDFGFNNTKSDWYDSELTRLSFIKDVNIKDNWNWPTSGKQQHWDAVGFIDTWDSPSSETNNHVILVEAKAHIDEPITSCKAGFESSRRIAEILEQTAIDLHVNDYGNIKSNWLNKYYQQANRLATYNYLKRCGLLPHLIFIYFLNDQYQGKKCPSRVSDWEEYLLKQDEEMGIKDIFINERVYNLFLEVKSDKKCWTSSSQEYELNRLET
;
A
#
# COMPACT_ATOMS: atom_id res chain seq x y z
N MET A 1 -13.88 -6.03 6.97
CA MET A 1 -14.00 -5.95 5.51
C MET A 1 -15.07 -4.98 5.10
N GLY A 2 -14.73 -4.09 4.18
CA GLY A 2 -15.73 -3.33 3.44
C GLY A 2 -16.58 -4.29 2.60
N ASN A 3 -17.77 -3.85 2.20
CA ASN A 3 -18.52 -4.61 1.19
C ASN A 3 -17.83 -4.37 -0.15
N ILE A 4 -17.35 -5.44 -0.78
CA ILE A 4 -16.76 -5.38 -2.11
C ILE A 4 -17.78 -4.74 -3.06
N GLY A 5 -17.39 -3.63 -3.69
CA GLY A 5 -18.23 -2.95 -4.67
C GLY A 5 -18.47 -3.83 -5.89
N TYR A 6 -19.70 -3.82 -6.40
CA TYR A 6 -20.04 -4.55 -7.64
C TYR A 6 -19.59 -3.75 -8.86
N GLY A 7 -18.31 -3.88 -9.22
CA GLY A 7 -17.72 -3.23 -10.39
C GLY A 7 -17.15 -1.83 -10.14
N TYR A 8 -17.00 -1.43 -8.88
CA TYR A 8 -16.41 -0.15 -8.49
C TYR A 8 -15.62 -0.29 -7.19
N GLY A 9 -14.78 0.71 -6.89
CA GLY A 9 -13.96 0.75 -5.68
C GLY A 9 -12.65 -0.04 -5.80
N SER A 10 -11.65 0.38 -5.02
CA SER A 10 -10.28 -0.12 -5.12
C SER A 10 -10.16 -1.62 -4.86
N GLU A 11 -10.88 -2.14 -3.87
CA GLU A 11 -10.89 -3.57 -3.53
C GLU A 11 -11.38 -4.44 -4.69
N CYS A 12 -12.49 -4.05 -5.34
CA CYS A 12 -13.01 -4.77 -6.51
C CYS A 12 -12.00 -4.79 -7.67
N HIS A 13 -11.39 -3.63 -7.96
CA HIS A 13 -10.43 -3.53 -9.06
C HIS A 13 -9.13 -4.25 -8.77
N LEU A 14 -8.64 -4.20 -7.54
CA LEU A 14 -7.45 -4.93 -7.12
C LEU A 14 -7.67 -6.44 -7.25
N LEU A 15 -8.80 -6.97 -6.79
CA LEU A 15 -9.17 -8.37 -6.97
C LEU A 15 -9.23 -8.77 -8.45
N ARG A 16 -9.78 -7.92 -9.32
CA ARG A 16 -9.79 -8.15 -10.78
C ARG A 16 -8.38 -8.19 -11.35
N TRP A 17 -7.51 -7.26 -10.98
CA TRP A 17 -6.12 -7.22 -11.45
C TRP A 17 -5.32 -8.44 -10.96
N MET A 18 -5.48 -8.81 -9.69
CA MET A 18 -4.78 -9.95 -9.09
C MET A 18 -5.31 -11.30 -9.58
N GLY A 19 -6.63 -11.42 -9.84
CA GLY A 19 -7.26 -12.68 -10.21
C GLY A 19 -7.39 -12.91 -11.72
N ARG A 20 -7.70 -11.87 -12.51
CA ARG A 20 -7.97 -11.99 -13.96
C ARG A 20 -6.87 -11.42 -14.85
N HIS A 21 -6.09 -10.47 -14.35
CA HIS A 21 -5.01 -9.81 -15.09
C HIS A 21 -3.65 -9.97 -14.41
N ARG A 22 -3.43 -11.11 -13.75
CA ARG A 22 -2.30 -11.36 -12.84
C ARG A 22 -0.93 -11.09 -13.48
N ASN A 23 -0.75 -11.48 -14.75
CA ASN A 23 0.53 -11.28 -15.45
C ASN A 23 0.82 -9.78 -15.65
N SER A 24 -0.18 -9.04 -16.13
CA SER A 24 -0.11 -7.58 -16.28
C SER A 24 0.11 -6.90 -14.94
N PHE A 25 -0.57 -7.34 -13.88
CA PHE A 25 -0.41 -6.84 -12.52
C PHE A 25 1.02 -7.04 -11.98
N ASN A 26 1.55 -8.27 -12.07
CA ASN A 26 2.91 -8.59 -11.63
C ASN A 26 3.95 -7.76 -12.39
N LYS A 27 3.75 -7.58 -13.69
CA LYS A 27 4.62 -6.74 -14.53
C LYS A 27 4.57 -5.27 -14.12
N ALA A 28 3.38 -4.72 -13.87
CA ALA A 28 3.19 -3.35 -13.42
C ALA A 28 3.86 -3.09 -12.06
N VAL A 29 3.67 -4.00 -11.09
CA VAL A 29 4.32 -3.94 -9.78
C VAL A 29 5.84 -4.04 -9.91
N SER A 30 6.35 -4.96 -10.75
CA SER A 30 7.80 -5.12 -10.97
C SER A 30 8.43 -3.88 -11.63
N LEU A 31 7.70 -3.23 -12.54
CA LEU A 31 8.09 -1.96 -13.16
C LEU A 31 8.18 -0.84 -12.12
N ALA A 32 7.15 -0.68 -11.27
CA ALA A 32 7.14 0.34 -10.23
C ALA A 32 8.32 0.21 -9.26
N MET A 33 8.67 -1.02 -8.86
CA MET A 33 9.81 -1.29 -7.97
C MET A 33 11.18 -1.27 -8.69
N GLY A 34 11.21 -1.16 -10.02
CA GLY A 34 12.45 -1.22 -10.80
C GLY A 34 13.14 -2.60 -10.80
N VAL A 35 12.37 -3.69 -10.65
CA VAL A 35 12.92 -5.06 -10.58
C VAL A 35 12.59 -5.93 -11.80
N GLN A 36 12.10 -5.34 -12.89
CA GLN A 36 11.79 -6.08 -14.12
C GLN A 36 13.04 -6.78 -14.68
N GLY A 37 12.87 -8.01 -15.18
CA GLY A 37 13.95 -8.76 -15.82
C GLY A 37 15.00 -9.34 -14.85
N SER A 38 14.81 -9.18 -13.54
CA SER A 38 15.78 -9.61 -12.52
C SER A 38 15.70 -11.08 -12.11
N GLY A 39 14.91 -11.91 -12.79
CA GLY A 39 14.67 -13.31 -12.36
C GLY A 39 13.98 -13.38 -10.99
N LYS A 40 13.21 -12.36 -10.63
CA LYS A 40 12.42 -12.31 -9.40
C LYS A 40 10.97 -12.69 -9.66
N ILE A 41 10.36 -13.40 -8.72
CA ILE A 41 8.96 -13.81 -8.74
C ILE A 41 8.24 -13.13 -7.58
N ILE A 42 7.04 -12.62 -7.82
CA ILE A 42 6.18 -12.08 -6.77
C ILE A 42 5.18 -13.14 -6.35
N ASN A 43 5.27 -13.58 -5.10
CA ASN A 43 4.33 -14.49 -4.48
C ASN A 43 3.36 -13.70 -3.60
N TRP A 44 2.12 -13.58 -4.05
CA TRP A 44 1.08 -12.88 -3.32
C TRP A 44 0.46 -13.79 -2.26
N MET A 45 0.21 -13.24 -1.09
CA MET A 45 -0.48 -13.94 -0.02
C MET A 45 -1.99 -13.89 -0.26
N ASP A 46 -2.64 -15.04 -0.15
CA ASP A 46 -4.09 -15.12 -0.18
C ASP A 46 -4.69 -14.69 1.15
N PHE A 47 -5.88 -14.11 1.08
CA PHE A 47 -6.68 -13.82 2.27
C PHE A 47 -7.20 -15.15 2.80
N GLY A 48 -7.19 -15.31 4.12
CA GLY A 48 -7.81 -16.47 4.76
C GLY A 48 -9.34 -16.40 4.71
N PHE A 49 -10.00 -17.43 5.23
CA PHE A 49 -11.44 -17.40 5.49
C PHE A 49 -11.73 -17.10 6.95
N ASN A 50 -12.82 -16.40 7.22
CA ASN A 50 -13.38 -16.13 8.53
C ASN A 50 -14.77 -16.79 8.65
N ASN A 51 -15.22 -16.99 9.88
CA ASN A 51 -16.54 -17.57 10.18
C ASN A 51 -17.57 -16.51 10.60
N THR A 52 -17.29 -15.23 10.35
CA THR A 52 -18.22 -14.14 10.70
C THR A 52 -19.29 -14.00 9.62
N LYS A 53 -20.54 -13.74 10.01
CA LYS A 53 -21.62 -13.45 9.06
C LYS A 53 -21.36 -12.10 8.39
N SER A 54 -20.83 -12.15 7.18
CA SER A 54 -20.78 -11.05 6.22
C SER A 54 -21.12 -11.59 4.83
N ASP A 55 -21.38 -10.70 3.87
CA ASP A 55 -21.64 -11.08 2.47
C ASP A 55 -20.43 -11.80 1.84
N TRP A 56 -19.24 -11.62 2.43
CA TRP A 56 -17.98 -12.28 2.08
C TRP A 56 -17.34 -12.88 3.33
N TYR A 57 -16.83 -14.11 3.24
CA TYR A 57 -16.21 -14.83 4.35
C TYR A 57 -14.69 -14.66 4.39
N ASP A 58 -14.14 -13.62 3.78
CA ASP A 58 -12.69 -13.43 3.68
C ASP A 58 -12.11 -12.69 4.91
N SER A 59 -10.99 -13.16 5.43
CA SER A 59 -10.26 -12.52 6.54
C SER A 59 -9.24 -11.52 5.98
N GLU A 60 -9.34 -10.25 6.36
CA GLU A 60 -8.38 -9.24 5.97
C GLU A 60 -6.98 -9.51 6.55
N LEU A 61 -5.94 -9.20 5.78
CA LEU A 61 -4.56 -9.18 6.25
C LEU A 61 -4.37 -7.98 7.19
N THR A 62 -4.23 -8.25 8.48
CA THR A 62 -4.19 -7.22 9.53
C THR A 62 -2.83 -7.12 10.20
N ARG A 63 -2.44 -5.91 10.57
CA ARG A 63 -1.17 -5.59 11.25
C ARG A 63 0.00 -6.22 10.51
N LEU A 64 0.61 -7.24 11.10
CA LEU A 64 1.75 -8.02 10.62
C LEU A 64 1.41 -9.52 10.57
N SER A 65 0.14 -9.90 10.36
CA SER A 65 -0.28 -11.31 10.34
C SER A 65 0.45 -12.17 9.30
N PHE A 66 0.99 -11.53 8.25
CA PHE A 66 1.79 -12.13 7.19
C PHE A 66 3.26 -12.39 7.59
N ILE A 67 3.74 -11.82 8.70
CA ILE A 67 5.10 -12.05 9.19
C ILE A 67 5.15 -13.34 10.01
N LYS A 68 6.07 -14.25 9.66
CA LYS A 68 6.26 -15.50 10.39
C LYS A 68 6.97 -15.30 11.73
N ASP A 69 8.02 -14.49 11.73
CA ASP A 69 8.83 -14.18 12.92
C ASP A 69 7.95 -13.57 14.03
N VAL A 70 7.87 -14.29 15.15
CA VAL A 70 7.06 -13.91 16.30
C VAL A 70 7.65 -12.69 17.02
N ASN A 71 8.97 -12.54 17.04
CA ASN A 71 9.61 -11.38 17.66
C ASN A 71 9.28 -10.09 16.91
N ILE A 72 9.22 -10.12 15.58
CA ILE A 72 8.80 -8.96 14.78
C ILE A 72 7.32 -8.64 15.02
N LYS A 73 6.45 -9.66 15.16
CA LYS A 73 5.04 -9.41 15.45
C LYS A 73 4.81 -8.82 16.83
N ASP A 74 5.44 -9.41 17.85
CA ASP A 74 5.19 -9.08 19.25
C ASP A 74 5.81 -7.74 19.64
N ASN A 75 6.92 -7.35 19.00
CA ASN A 75 7.54 -6.05 19.19
C ASN A 75 6.85 -4.92 18.42
N TRP A 76 5.85 -5.23 17.57
CA TRP A 76 5.05 -4.20 16.90
C TRP A 76 4.05 -3.57 17.86
N ASN A 77 4.53 -2.52 18.52
CA ASN A 77 3.85 -1.79 19.58
C ASN A 77 2.62 -0.95 19.13
N TRP A 78 2.11 -1.17 17.93
CA TRP A 78 0.90 -0.52 17.46
C TRP A 78 -0.34 -0.96 18.27
N PRO A 79 -1.27 -0.07 18.64
CA PRO A 79 -2.48 -0.44 19.40
C PRO A 79 -3.26 -1.60 18.76
N THR A 80 -3.63 -2.59 19.58
CA THR A 80 -4.32 -3.83 19.15
C THR A 80 -5.84 -3.77 19.25
N SER A 81 -6.39 -2.72 19.87
CA SER A 81 -7.83 -2.48 19.98
C SER A 81 -8.33 -1.55 18.87
N GLY A 82 -9.62 -1.63 18.56
CA GLY A 82 -10.26 -0.82 17.52
C GLY A 82 -9.89 -1.24 16.09
N LYS A 83 -10.11 -0.34 15.12
CA LYS A 83 -9.81 -0.60 13.70
C LYS A 83 -8.31 -0.77 13.51
N GLN A 84 -7.89 -1.98 13.16
CA GLN A 84 -6.49 -2.34 12.96
C GLN A 84 -5.96 -1.80 11.63
N GLN A 85 -4.65 -1.93 11.42
CA GLN A 85 -4.06 -1.73 10.10
C GLN A 85 -4.49 -2.89 9.21
N HIS A 86 -5.11 -2.63 8.08
CA HIS A 86 -5.47 -3.63 7.07
C HIS A 86 -4.66 -3.38 5.80
N TRP A 87 -4.35 -4.42 5.04
CA TRP A 87 -3.65 -4.33 3.77
C TRP A 87 -4.53 -4.84 2.65
N ASP A 88 -4.53 -4.16 1.50
CA ASP A 88 -5.32 -4.57 0.34
C ASP A 88 -4.65 -5.74 -0.39
N ALA A 89 -3.31 -5.81 -0.34
CA ALA A 89 -2.56 -7.00 -0.70
C ALA A 89 -1.20 -7.03 0.02
N VAL A 90 -0.67 -8.24 0.22
CA VAL A 90 0.71 -8.46 0.67
C VAL A 90 1.34 -9.50 -0.24
N GLY A 91 2.61 -9.29 -0.59
CA GLY A 91 3.39 -10.26 -1.34
C GLY A 91 4.81 -10.38 -0.83
N PHE A 92 5.54 -11.36 -1.34
CA PHE A 92 6.95 -11.60 -1.08
C PHE A 92 7.68 -11.74 -2.40
N ILE A 93 8.95 -11.34 -2.43
CA ILE A 93 9.78 -11.49 -3.63
C ILE A 93 10.73 -12.67 -3.43
N ASP A 94 10.59 -13.66 -4.30
CA ASP A 94 11.46 -14.83 -4.43
C ASP A 94 12.38 -14.70 -5.64
N THR A 95 13.42 -15.52 -5.71
CA THR A 95 14.25 -15.72 -6.92
C THR A 95 13.92 -17.07 -7.56
N TRP A 96 13.98 -17.16 -8.89
CA TRP A 96 13.76 -18.42 -9.63
C TRP A 96 14.71 -19.55 -9.21
N ASP A 97 15.94 -19.21 -8.80
CA ASP A 97 16.99 -20.18 -8.48
C ASP A 97 16.93 -20.69 -7.03
N SER A 98 16.10 -20.10 -6.17
CA SER A 98 15.89 -20.55 -4.78
C SER A 98 14.51 -20.15 -4.26
N PRO A 99 13.43 -20.60 -4.91
CA PRO A 99 12.09 -20.41 -4.36
C PRO A 99 12.04 -21.15 -3.03
N SER A 100 11.56 -20.50 -1.98
CA SER A 100 11.44 -21.04 -0.61
C SER A 100 12.70 -21.07 0.27
N SER A 101 13.64 -20.13 0.12
CA SER A 101 14.53 -19.85 1.25
C SER A 101 13.73 -19.15 2.36
N GLU A 102 13.87 -19.59 3.61
CA GLU A 102 13.25 -18.97 4.80
C GLU A 102 13.75 -17.53 5.06
N THR A 103 14.43 -16.92 4.10
CA THR A 103 15.18 -15.67 4.14
C THR A 103 14.63 -14.60 3.17
N ASN A 104 13.36 -14.70 2.74
CA ASN A 104 12.74 -13.63 1.96
C ASN A 104 12.52 -12.39 2.81
N ASN A 105 13.54 -11.54 2.87
CA ASN A 105 13.48 -10.25 3.54
C ASN A 105 12.63 -9.25 2.75
N HIS A 106 12.38 -9.50 1.45
CA HIS A 106 11.58 -8.62 0.60
C HIS A 106 10.09 -8.85 0.79
N VAL A 107 9.42 -7.88 1.41
CA VAL A 107 7.98 -7.88 1.63
C VAL A 107 7.36 -6.76 0.81
N ILE A 108 6.30 -7.05 0.07
CA ILE A 108 5.51 -6.06 -0.68
C ILE A 108 4.24 -5.79 0.12
N LEU A 109 3.96 -4.52 0.37
CA LEU A 109 2.77 -4.04 1.05
C LEU A 109 1.99 -3.15 0.08
N VAL A 110 0.69 -3.41 -0.08
CA VAL A 110 -0.15 -2.68 -1.02
C VAL A 110 -1.29 -1.98 -0.29
N GLU A 111 -1.49 -0.70 -0.63
CA GLU A 111 -2.69 0.07 -0.34
C GLU A 111 -3.25 0.59 -1.66
N ALA A 112 -4.53 0.36 -1.94
CA ALA A 112 -5.19 0.70 -3.19
C ALA A 112 -6.31 1.72 -2.99
N LYS A 113 -6.41 2.67 -3.92
CA LYS A 113 -7.37 3.79 -3.91
C LYS A 113 -8.04 3.93 -5.27
N ALA A 114 -9.33 4.27 -5.29
CA ALA A 114 -10.09 4.49 -6.52
C ALA A 114 -10.73 5.89 -6.61
N HIS A 115 -10.81 6.63 -5.49
CA HIS A 115 -11.26 8.02 -5.50
C HIS A 115 -10.52 8.93 -4.52
N ILE A 116 -10.51 10.24 -4.80
CA ILE A 116 -9.65 11.22 -4.09
C ILE A 116 -10.05 11.48 -2.63
N ASP A 117 -11.27 11.10 -2.22
CA ASP A 117 -11.69 11.28 -0.82
C ASP A 117 -11.11 10.20 0.10
N GLU A 118 -10.70 9.03 -0.44
CA GLU A 118 -10.24 7.90 0.37
C GLU A 118 -8.98 8.19 1.21
N PRO A 119 -7.98 8.96 0.74
CA PRO A 119 -6.78 9.21 1.52
C PRO A 119 -7.01 10.19 2.69
N ILE A 120 -8.09 10.99 2.66
CA ILE A 120 -8.42 11.94 3.74
C ILE A 120 -9.01 11.18 4.93
N THR A 121 -8.18 10.96 5.95
CA THR A 121 -8.51 10.15 7.12
C THR A 121 -7.89 10.72 8.38
N SER A 122 -8.62 10.62 9.49
CA SER A 122 -8.15 11.01 10.82
C SER A 122 -7.98 9.80 11.73
N CYS A 123 -7.05 9.90 12.68
CA CYS A 123 -6.92 8.96 13.78
C CYS A 123 -8.19 9.04 14.65
N LYS A 124 -8.86 7.89 14.82
CA LYS A 124 -10.06 7.77 15.66
C LYS A 124 -9.79 6.99 16.95
N ALA A 125 -8.53 6.85 17.33
CA ALA A 125 -8.13 6.07 18.49
C ALA A 125 -8.49 6.81 19.79
N GLY A 126 -8.76 6.05 20.86
CA GLY A 126 -8.89 6.61 22.20
C GLY A 126 -7.57 7.25 22.69
N PHE A 127 -7.65 8.12 23.71
CA PHE A 127 -6.54 8.96 24.18
C PHE A 127 -5.18 8.24 24.29
N GLU A 128 -5.12 7.15 25.06
CA GLU A 128 -3.87 6.38 25.27
C GLU A 128 -3.33 5.78 23.97
N SER A 129 -4.21 5.23 23.13
CA SER A 129 -3.82 4.68 21.83
C SER A 129 -3.35 5.77 20.88
N SER A 130 -4.00 6.95 20.90
CA SER A 130 -3.61 8.10 20.08
C SER A 130 -2.23 8.64 20.49
N ARG A 131 -1.90 8.68 21.78
CA ARG A 131 -0.57 9.08 22.25
C ARG A 131 0.50 8.12 21.73
N ARG A 132 0.28 6.82 21.89
CA ARG A 132 1.22 5.79 21.40
C ARG A 132 1.40 5.85 19.89
N ILE A 133 0.32 6.05 19.15
CA ILE A 133 0.36 6.26 17.70
C ILE A 133 1.20 7.49 17.37
N ALA A 134 0.97 8.62 18.04
CA ALA A 134 1.72 9.84 17.79
C ALA A 134 3.23 9.66 18.03
N GLU A 135 3.63 8.93 19.07
CA GLU A 135 5.05 8.60 19.35
C GLU A 135 5.65 7.72 18.24
N ILE A 136 4.92 6.71 17.76
CA ILE A 136 5.37 5.84 16.65
C ILE A 136 5.51 6.65 15.36
N LEU A 137 4.55 7.53 15.06
CA LEU A 137 4.59 8.38 13.87
C LEU A 137 5.73 9.40 13.93
N GLU A 138 6.01 9.95 15.11
CA GLU A 138 7.13 10.85 15.33
C GLU A 138 8.47 10.16 15.12
N GLN A 139 8.65 8.96 15.69
CA GLN A 139 9.84 8.16 15.44
C GLN A 139 9.97 7.78 13.96
N THR A 140 8.84 7.46 13.29
CA THR A 140 8.82 7.18 11.85
C THR A 140 9.28 8.39 11.04
N ALA A 141 8.80 9.58 11.38
CA ALA A 141 9.21 10.82 10.71
C ALA A 141 10.71 11.08 10.90
N ILE A 142 11.25 10.86 12.09
CA ILE A 142 12.69 10.97 12.36
C ILE A 142 13.49 9.96 11.53
N ASP A 143 13.10 8.69 11.55
CA ASP A 143 13.80 7.60 10.86
C ASP A 143 13.76 7.76 9.32
N LEU A 144 12.73 8.44 8.81
CA LEU A 144 12.54 8.74 7.38
C LEU A 144 12.96 10.17 7.00
N HIS A 145 13.67 10.88 7.89
CA HIS A 145 14.21 12.22 7.65
C HIS A 145 13.18 13.28 7.22
N VAL A 146 11.96 13.20 7.77
CA VAL A 146 10.91 14.20 7.55
C VAL A 146 11.24 15.47 8.32
N ASN A 147 11.53 16.54 7.58
CA ASN A 147 11.85 17.84 8.15
C ASN A 147 10.61 18.50 8.79
N ASP A 148 10.81 19.28 9.84
CA ASP A 148 9.78 20.07 10.51
C ASP A 148 8.54 19.27 10.95
N TYR A 149 8.71 17.98 11.29
CA TYR A 149 7.61 17.10 11.68
C TYR A 149 6.70 17.71 12.76
N GLY A 150 7.27 18.44 13.73
CA GLY A 150 6.50 19.13 14.78
C GLY A 150 5.41 20.06 14.24
N ASN A 151 5.65 20.73 13.11
CA ASN A 151 4.70 21.66 12.49
C ASN A 151 3.61 20.94 11.67
N ILE A 152 3.89 19.73 11.18
CA ILE A 152 3.02 18.96 10.28
C ILE A 152 2.43 17.71 10.93
N LYS A 153 2.73 17.46 12.22
CA LYS A 153 2.23 16.33 13.03
C LYS A 153 0.71 16.21 12.97
N SER A 154 0.00 17.34 12.95
CA SER A 154 -1.47 17.36 12.84
C SER A 154 -1.95 16.82 11.49
N ASN A 155 -1.24 17.04 10.39
CA ASN A 155 -1.59 16.49 9.08
C ASN A 155 -1.45 14.96 9.06
N TRP A 156 -0.39 14.43 9.69
CA TRP A 156 -0.20 12.99 9.84
C TRP A 156 -1.27 12.33 10.71
N LEU A 157 -1.69 12.97 11.80
CA LEU A 157 -2.67 12.37 12.72
C LEU A 157 -4.12 12.59 12.31
N ASN A 158 -4.45 13.75 11.74
CA ASN A 158 -5.83 14.20 11.61
C ASN A 158 -6.31 14.36 10.16
N LYS A 159 -5.41 14.30 9.17
CA LYS A 159 -5.77 14.51 7.75
C LYS A 159 -5.38 13.36 6.84
N TYR A 160 -4.18 12.79 7.02
CA TYR A 160 -3.63 11.73 6.17
C TYR A 160 -3.19 10.53 7.00
N TYR A 161 -4.00 10.19 8.01
CA TYR A 161 -3.67 9.15 8.99
C TYR A 161 -3.38 7.80 8.36
N GLN A 162 -4.12 7.40 7.33
CA GLN A 162 -3.87 6.14 6.65
C GLN A 162 -2.48 6.11 5.99
N GLN A 163 -2.05 7.18 5.32
CA GLN A 163 -0.71 7.26 4.73
C GLN A 163 0.38 7.15 5.80
N ALA A 164 0.26 7.95 6.86
CA ALA A 164 1.18 7.94 7.99
C ALA A 164 1.29 6.55 8.64
N ASN A 165 0.14 5.87 8.77
CA ASN A 165 0.05 4.52 9.29
C ASN A 165 0.79 3.48 8.42
N ARG A 166 0.73 3.59 7.09
CA ARG A 166 1.45 2.71 6.17
C ARG A 166 2.95 2.94 6.24
N LEU A 167 3.38 4.20 6.29
CA LEU A 167 4.78 4.59 6.47
C LEU A 167 5.35 4.07 7.79
N ALA A 168 4.58 4.09 8.87
CA ALA A 168 5.00 3.55 10.16
C ALA A 168 5.29 2.05 10.10
N THR A 169 4.44 1.29 9.39
CA THR A 169 4.65 -0.15 9.24
C THR A 169 5.85 -0.44 8.34
N TYR A 170 5.98 0.30 7.24
CA TYR A 170 7.16 0.25 6.36
C TYR A 170 8.45 0.47 7.16
N ASN A 171 8.53 1.57 7.92
CA ASN A 171 9.71 1.91 8.71
C ASN A 171 10.01 0.87 9.79
N TYR A 172 8.98 0.35 10.46
CA TYR A 172 9.14 -0.71 11.45
C TYR A 172 9.77 -1.97 10.85
N LEU A 173 9.23 -2.47 9.73
CA LEU A 173 9.77 -3.66 9.08
C LEU A 173 11.20 -3.42 8.59
N LYS A 174 11.49 -2.24 8.04
CA LYS A 174 12.85 -1.82 7.66
C LYS A 174 13.81 -1.89 8.85
N ARG A 175 13.40 -1.37 10.02
CA ARG A 175 14.21 -1.42 11.27
C ARG A 175 14.40 -2.83 11.81
N CYS A 176 13.48 -3.75 11.52
CA CYS A 176 13.64 -5.17 11.84
C CYS A 176 14.57 -5.91 10.87
N GLY A 177 15.20 -5.22 9.90
CA GLY A 177 16.12 -5.83 8.93
C GLY A 177 15.44 -6.42 7.71
N LEU A 178 14.12 -6.24 7.56
CA LEU A 178 13.41 -6.60 6.33
C LEU A 178 13.65 -5.52 5.26
N LEU A 179 13.30 -5.86 4.03
CA LEU A 179 13.38 -5.01 2.85
C LEU A 179 11.96 -4.75 2.32
N PRO A 180 11.13 -4.00 3.08
CA PRO A 180 9.76 -3.72 2.66
C PRO A 180 9.76 -2.86 1.38
N HIS A 181 8.75 -3.08 0.55
CA HIS A 181 8.35 -2.26 -0.59
C HIS A 181 6.91 -1.84 -0.33
N LEU A 182 6.65 -0.55 -0.23
CA LEU A 182 5.30 -0.02 -0.01
C LEU A 182 4.78 0.55 -1.32
N ILE A 183 3.67 0.01 -1.82
CA ILE A 183 3.09 0.40 -3.10
C ILE A 183 1.71 0.97 -2.86
N PHE A 184 1.54 2.23 -3.25
CA PHE A 184 0.24 2.87 -3.34
C PHE A 184 -0.30 2.73 -4.76
N ILE A 185 -1.40 2.01 -4.90
CA ILE A 185 -2.09 1.81 -6.17
C ILE A 185 -3.22 2.81 -6.29
N TYR A 186 -3.25 3.52 -7.42
CA TYR A 186 -4.28 4.50 -7.73
C TYR A 186 -4.99 4.09 -9.02
N PHE A 187 -6.27 3.75 -8.89
CA PHE A 187 -7.07 3.36 -10.04
C PHE A 187 -7.56 4.59 -10.83
N LEU A 188 -7.51 4.47 -12.15
CA LEU A 188 -8.04 5.42 -13.11
C LEU A 188 -9.37 4.91 -13.67
N ASN A 189 -10.30 5.84 -13.92
CA ASN A 189 -11.58 5.59 -14.58
C ASN A 189 -12.55 4.68 -13.80
N ASP A 190 -12.42 4.63 -12.47
CA ASP A 190 -13.45 4.05 -11.61
C ASP A 190 -14.78 4.81 -11.77
N GLN A 191 -15.89 4.12 -11.50
CA GLN A 191 -17.24 4.63 -11.75
C GLN A 191 -18.09 4.72 -10.49
N TYR A 192 -17.46 4.83 -9.32
CA TYR A 192 -18.20 4.91 -8.07
C TYR A 192 -19.06 6.18 -8.02
N GLN A 193 -20.38 6.00 -8.02
CA GLN A 193 -21.34 7.10 -8.09
C GLN A 193 -21.21 8.05 -6.90
N GLY A 194 -21.23 9.36 -7.18
CA GLY A 194 -21.13 10.40 -6.17
C GLY A 194 -19.71 10.65 -5.64
N LYS A 195 -18.69 10.00 -6.23
CA LYS A 195 -17.27 10.21 -5.90
C LYS A 195 -16.51 10.82 -7.06
N LYS A 196 -15.46 11.58 -6.74
CA LYS A 196 -14.50 12.08 -7.74
C LYS A 196 -13.45 11.00 -7.97
N CYS A 197 -13.66 10.21 -9.02
CA CYS A 197 -12.75 9.18 -9.52
C CYS A 197 -11.87 9.78 -10.63
N PRO A 198 -10.55 9.90 -10.42
CA PRO A 198 -9.63 10.40 -11.44
C PRO A 198 -9.67 9.60 -12.75
N SER A 199 -9.53 10.31 -13.87
CA SER A 199 -9.48 9.69 -15.21
C SER A 199 -8.09 9.70 -15.82
N ARG A 200 -7.21 10.55 -15.27
CA ARG A 200 -5.83 10.76 -15.71
C ARG A 200 -4.89 10.68 -14.51
N VAL A 201 -3.63 10.30 -14.77
CA VAL A 201 -2.57 10.31 -13.77
C VAL A 201 -2.39 11.70 -13.16
N SER A 202 -2.40 12.75 -13.99
CA SER A 202 -2.28 14.15 -13.54
C SER A 202 -3.32 14.56 -12.50
N ASP A 203 -4.53 14.01 -12.58
CA ASP A 203 -5.61 14.31 -11.63
C ASP A 203 -5.30 13.73 -10.24
N TRP A 204 -4.62 12.58 -10.18
CA TRP A 204 -4.08 12.03 -8.93
C TRP A 204 -2.86 12.81 -8.46
N GLU A 205 -1.91 13.11 -9.35
CA GLU A 205 -0.67 13.80 -8.99
C GLU A 205 -0.92 15.16 -8.33
N GLU A 206 -1.88 15.95 -8.81
CA GLU A 206 -2.23 17.23 -8.19
C GLU A 206 -2.64 17.04 -6.72
N TYR A 207 -3.40 15.98 -6.44
CA TYR A 207 -3.82 15.64 -5.09
C TYR A 207 -2.67 15.09 -4.25
N LEU A 208 -1.89 14.16 -4.80
CA LEU A 208 -0.78 13.51 -4.11
C LEU A 208 0.35 14.49 -3.80
N LEU A 209 0.67 15.40 -4.71
CA LEU A 209 1.66 16.45 -4.48
C LEU A 209 1.29 17.30 -3.27
N LYS A 210 0.02 17.73 -3.21
CA LYS A 210 -0.48 18.50 -2.06
C LYS A 210 -0.42 17.71 -0.76
N GLN A 211 -0.82 16.43 -0.80
CA GLN A 211 -0.73 15.54 0.36
C GLN A 211 0.73 15.41 0.82
N ASP A 212 1.65 15.14 -0.10
CA ASP A 212 3.07 14.91 0.18
C ASP A 212 3.75 16.16 0.73
N GLU A 213 3.41 17.34 0.22
CA GLU A 213 3.87 18.63 0.72
C GLU A 213 3.35 18.89 2.14
N GLU A 214 2.06 18.72 2.39
CA GLU A 214 1.46 18.93 3.71
C GLU A 214 1.96 17.90 4.75
N MET A 215 2.40 16.73 4.30
CA MET A 215 3.01 15.70 5.15
C MET A 215 4.54 15.77 5.21
N GLY A 216 5.21 16.56 4.37
CA GLY A 216 6.67 16.64 4.31
C GLY A 216 7.34 15.34 3.83
N ILE A 217 6.66 14.52 3.02
CA ILE A 217 7.10 13.16 2.65
C ILE A 217 7.55 13.01 1.20
N LYS A 218 7.65 14.10 0.43
CA LYS A 218 8.04 14.04 -0.99
C LYS A 218 9.34 13.26 -1.22
N ASP A 219 10.34 13.50 -0.37
CA ASP A 219 11.65 12.87 -0.49
C ASP A 219 11.64 11.37 -0.13
N ILE A 220 10.63 10.90 0.61
CA ILE A 220 10.47 9.47 0.93
C ILE A 220 10.24 8.67 -0.35
N PHE A 221 9.39 9.16 -1.27
CA PHE A 221 9.14 8.47 -2.54
C PHE A 221 10.34 8.45 -3.49
N ILE A 222 11.38 9.23 -3.21
CA ILE A 222 12.63 9.29 -3.97
C ILE A 222 13.69 8.39 -3.32
N ASN A 223 13.81 8.47 -2.00
CA ASN A 223 14.92 7.89 -1.24
C ASN A 223 14.60 6.50 -0.66
N GLU A 224 13.33 6.13 -0.59
CA GLU A 224 12.86 4.89 0.02
C GLU A 224 12.18 3.97 -1.00
N ARG A 225 11.90 2.73 -0.59
CA ARG A 225 11.15 1.75 -1.41
C ARG A 225 9.65 1.98 -1.29
N VAL A 226 9.23 3.21 -1.56
CA VAL A 226 7.83 3.66 -1.50
C VAL A 226 7.44 4.15 -2.89
N TYR A 227 6.40 3.57 -3.46
CA TYR A 227 6.07 3.72 -4.88
C TYR A 227 4.61 4.09 -5.09
N ASN A 228 4.38 4.94 -6.08
CA ASN A 228 3.06 5.16 -6.66
C ASN A 228 2.93 4.32 -7.94
N LEU A 229 1.79 3.66 -8.09
CA LEU A 229 1.44 2.86 -9.27
C LEU A 229 0.03 3.20 -9.72
N PHE A 230 -0.12 3.66 -10.95
CA PHE A 230 -1.41 4.01 -11.53
C PHE A 230 -1.87 2.92 -12.48
N LEU A 231 -3.08 2.42 -12.28
CA LEU A 231 -3.67 1.32 -13.05
C LEU A 231 -5.04 1.71 -13.60
N GLU A 232 -5.36 1.27 -14.81
CA GLU A 232 -6.66 1.51 -15.41
C GLU A 232 -7.66 0.39 -15.08
N VAL A 233 -8.91 0.75 -14.74
CA VAL A 233 -9.93 -0.26 -14.41
C VAL A 233 -10.54 -0.95 -15.64
N LYS A 234 -10.38 -0.34 -16.83
CA LYS A 234 -10.95 -0.78 -18.11
C LYS A 234 -9.96 -1.48 -19.03
N SER A 235 -8.67 -1.46 -18.70
CA SER A 235 -7.59 -1.91 -19.58
C SER A 235 -6.38 -2.31 -18.75
N ASP A 236 -5.80 -3.48 -19.05
CA ASP A 236 -4.55 -3.95 -18.43
C ASP A 236 -3.34 -3.74 -19.35
N LYS A 237 -3.48 -2.90 -20.38
CA LYS A 237 -2.44 -2.70 -21.40
C LYS A 237 -1.33 -1.79 -20.95
N LYS A 238 -1.60 -0.89 -19.99
CA LYS A 238 -0.69 0.18 -19.57
C LYS A 238 -0.69 0.35 -18.06
N CYS A 239 0.41 0.89 -17.55
CA CYS A 239 0.50 1.44 -16.19
C CYS A 239 1.39 2.68 -16.19
N TRP A 240 1.34 3.44 -15.10
CA TRP A 240 2.24 4.55 -14.85
C TRP A 240 2.85 4.42 -13.45
N THR A 241 4.11 4.83 -13.28
CA THR A 241 4.85 4.73 -11.99
C THR A 241 5.02 6.10 -11.33
N SER A 242 5.76 6.19 -10.21
CA SER A 242 6.01 7.45 -9.48
C SER A 242 6.56 8.60 -10.32
N SER A 243 7.24 8.34 -11.45
CA SER A 243 7.74 9.36 -12.38
C SER A 243 6.70 9.78 -13.43
N SER A 244 5.47 9.24 -13.34
CA SER A 244 4.42 9.36 -14.35
C SER A 244 4.81 8.87 -15.73
N GLN A 245 5.88 8.07 -15.79
CA GLN A 245 6.28 7.38 -16.99
C GLN A 245 5.27 6.29 -17.32
N GLU A 246 4.75 6.34 -18.54
CA GLU A 246 3.87 5.32 -19.10
C GLU A 246 4.67 4.09 -19.53
N TYR A 247 4.14 2.91 -19.22
CA TYR A 247 4.69 1.64 -19.66
C TYR A 247 3.62 0.76 -20.29
N GLU A 248 3.99 0.10 -21.39
CA GLU A 248 3.19 -0.94 -22.02
C GLU A 248 3.36 -2.28 -21.29
N LEU A 249 2.25 -2.82 -20.80
CA LEU A 249 2.18 -4.14 -20.20
C LEU A 249 2.02 -5.23 -21.27
N ASN A 250 1.43 -4.88 -22.42
CA ASN A 250 1.26 -5.78 -23.55
C ASN A 250 2.53 -5.88 -24.41
N ARG A 251 3.43 -6.78 -24.02
CA ARG A 251 4.24 -7.54 -24.97
C ARG A 251 4.34 -8.96 -24.43
N LEU A 252 3.52 -9.85 -24.99
CA LEU A 252 3.94 -11.23 -25.18
C LEU A 252 5.01 -11.15 -26.26
N GLU A 253 6.28 -11.34 -25.88
CA GLU A 253 7.18 -11.98 -26.82
C GLU A 253 6.61 -13.40 -26.98
N THR A 254 5.91 -13.60 -28.10
CA THR A 254 5.64 -14.94 -28.65
C THR A 254 6.93 -15.58 -29.07
#